data_AF-A0A4D4K3N8-F1
#
_entry.id   AF-A0A4D4K3N8-F1
#
_cell.length_a   1.000
_cell.length_b   1.000
_cell.length_c   1.000
_cell.angle_alpha   90.00
_cell.angle_beta   90.00
_cell.angle_gamma   90.00
#
_symmetry.space_group_name_H-M   'P 1'
#
loop_
_entity.id
_entity.type
_entity.pdbx_description
1 polymer ?
#
loop_
_entity_poly.entity_id
_entity_poly.type
_entity_poly.pdbx_seq_one_letter_code
_entity_poly.pdbx_strand_id
1 'polypeptide(L)'
;MGGLREVAAPFVALGPSGVAVRDRLKYLSVEDEKVLRLIGDLLGTLASLDLKARCAAGLDHDTGQWAERKRTLTQESSSRWAGAITKATHDQWALARRGQLAHIQSLEAGVRTLAHRLSLPIGEKGGKRAPGGYRSRQEWHAKARRLHMLEDRLQAARADREAGVVRVVRGGKRLLNARHYLQAAGLTEEQWRTRWQADRRFLQADGESGKRFGNETIRVTPDGEVSLKLPAPLTHLANAPHGRYVLAARVAFAHRGEQWRDRVTANRAIAYRIHEDTSRGRWYLTASWTIPR
;
A
#
# COMPACT_ATOMS: atom_id res chain seq x y z
N MET A 1 -7.24 13.10 -47.23
CA MET A 1 -6.19 12.09 -46.95
C MET A 1 -5.83 12.15 -45.47
N GLY A 2 -6.47 11.31 -44.65
CA GLY A 2 -6.33 11.29 -43.19
C GLY A 2 -5.01 10.64 -42.78
N GLY A 3 -4.14 11.40 -42.12
CA GLY A 3 -2.85 10.90 -41.64
C GLY A 3 -3.05 9.85 -40.55
N LEU A 4 -2.70 8.60 -40.87
CA LEU A 4 -2.68 7.48 -39.95
C LEU A 4 -1.77 7.80 -38.75
N ARG A 5 -2.21 7.38 -37.56
CA ARG A 5 -1.47 7.56 -36.31
C ARG A 5 -0.20 6.71 -36.36
N GLU A 6 0.96 7.34 -36.23
CA GLU A 6 2.25 6.67 -36.19
C GLU A 6 2.28 5.74 -34.97
N VAL A 7 2.38 4.43 -35.22
CA VAL A 7 2.45 3.41 -34.16
C VAL A 7 3.89 3.35 -33.69
N ALA A 8 4.10 3.53 -32.39
CA ALA A 8 5.43 3.42 -31.81
C ALA A 8 6.06 2.05 -32.14
N ALA A 9 7.38 2.04 -32.36
CA ALA A 9 8.11 0.82 -32.67
C ALA A 9 7.80 -0.28 -31.62
N PRO A 10 7.56 -1.53 -32.03
CA PRO A 10 7.39 -2.64 -31.11
C PRO A 10 8.60 -2.71 -30.16
N PHE A 11 8.33 -2.82 -28.86
CA PHE A 11 9.36 -3.04 -27.85
C PHE A 11 9.00 -4.25 -27.00
N VAL A 12 10.02 -4.97 -26.53
CA VAL A 12 9.82 -6.07 -25.59
C VAL A 12 9.68 -5.49 -24.19
N ALA A 13 8.52 -5.67 -23.58
CA ALA A 13 8.34 -5.32 -22.18
C ALA A 13 9.20 -6.25 -21.31
N LEU A 14 9.87 -5.69 -20.29
CA LEU A 14 10.59 -6.49 -19.30
C LEU A 14 9.61 -7.49 -18.65
N GLY A 15 10.09 -8.73 -18.49
CA GLY A 15 9.33 -9.78 -17.81
C GLY A 15 9.00 -9.44 -16.35
N PRO A 16 8.09 -10.20 -15.72
CA PRO A 16 7.71 -9.96 -14.33
C PRO A 16 8.91 -10.10 -13.39
N SER A 17 9.06 -9.16 -12.46
CA SER A 17 10.14 -9.15 -11.46
C SER A 17 9.79 -9.91 -10.17
N GLY A 18 8.56 -10.38 -10.04
CA GLY A 18 8.06 -11.05 -8.84
C GLY A 18 6.76 -11.78 -9.07
N VAL A 19 6.39 -12.60 -8.09
CA VAL A 19 5.16 -13.37 -8.05
C VAL A 19 4.42 -13.02 -6.76
N ALA A 20 3.10 -12.93 -6.85
CA ALA A 20 2.20 -12.94 -5.70
C ALA A 20 1.08 -13.94 -5.93
N VAL A 21 0.90 -14.87 -5.00
CA VAL A 21 -0.19 -15.85 -5.01
C VAL A 21 -1.01 -15.69 -3.75
N ARG A 22 -2.31 -15.93 -3.86
CA ARG A 22 -3.25 -15.75 -2.75
C ARG A 22 -4.18 -16.94 -2.68
N ASP A 23 -4.46 -17.35 -1.45
CA ASP A 23 -5.52 -18.31 -1.17
C ASP A 23 -6.29 -17.88 0.09
N ARG A 24 -7.50 -18.43 0.24
CA ARG A 24 -8.38 -18.17 1.37
C ARG A 24 -7.98 -19.07 2.54
N LEU A 25 -7.91 -18.50 3.74
CA LEU A 25 -7.84 -19.27 4.98
C LEU A 25 -9.25 -19.79 5.28
N LYS A 26 -9.55 -21.02 4.82
CA LYS A 26 -10.83 -21.69 5.10
C LYS A 26 -10.77 -22.35 6.47
N TYR A 27 -11.92 -22.48 7.13
CA TYR A 27 -12.06 -23.17 8.42
C TYR A 27 -11.25 -22.53 9.56
N LEU A 28 -11.10 -21.20 9.55
CA LEU A 28 -10.66 -20.48 10.74
C LEU A 28 -11.69 -20.67 11.85
N SER A 29 -11.22 -20.99 13.05
CA SER A 29 -12.07 -20.98 14.23
C SER A 29 -12.44 -19.53 14.61
N VAL A 30 -13.47 -19.36 15.44
CA VAL A 30 -13.82 -18.05 16.01
C VAL A 30 -12.64 -17.47 16.80
N GLU A 31 -11.89 -18.34 17.50
CA GLU A 31 -10.70 -17.93 18.25
C GLU A 31 -9.56 -17.51 17.31
N ASP A 32 -9.36 -18.21 16.18
CA ASP A 32 -8.34 -17.82 15.20
C ASP A 32 -8.61 -16.42 14.64
N GLU A 33 -9.85 -16.14 14.27
CA GLU A 33 -10.21 -14.80 13.79
C GLU A 33 -9.98 -13.74 14.86
N LYS A 34 -10.36 -14.03 16.11
CA LYS A 34 -10.15 -13.12 17.24
C LYS A 34 -8.65 -12.83 17.45
N VAL A 35 -7.81 -13.86 17.46
CA VAL A 35 -6.35 -13.73 17.60
C VAL A 35 -5.76 -12.94 16.44
N LEU A 36 -6.16 -13.22 15.19
CA LEU A 36 -5.71 -12.47 14.02
C LEU A 36 -6.11 -10.99 14.10
N ARG A 37 -7.33 -10.68 14.56
CA ARG A 37 -7.77 -9.28 14.78
C ARG A 37 -6.92 -8.61 15.85
N LEU A 38 -6.73 -9.24 17.02
CA LEU A 38 -5.93 -8.69 18.12
C LEU A 38 -4.49 -8.39 17.70
N ILE A 39 -3.81 -9.35 17.06
CA ILE A 39 -2.44 -9.14 16.56
C ILE A 39 -2.43 -8.03 15.50
N GLY A 40 -3.34 -8.11 14.54
CA GLY A 40 -3.40 -7.15 13.44
C GLY A 40 -3.70 -5.72 13.90
N ASP A 41 -4.55 -5.55 14.91
CA ASP A 41 -4.92 -4.25 15.49
C ASP A 41 -3.78 -3.67 16.34
N LEU A 42 -3.10 -4.49 17.14
CA LEU A 42 -1.90 -4.09 17.89
C LEU A 42 -0.79 -3.62 16.95
N LEU A 43 -0.39 -4.48 16.01
CA LEU A 43 0.66 -4.15 15.04
C LEU A 43 0.23 -3.01 14.11
N GLY A 44 -1.08 -2.93 13.80
CA GLY A 44 -1.68 -1.84 13.06
C GLY A 44 -1.49 -0.50 13.76
N THR A 45 -1.72 -0.45 15.07
CA THR A 45 -1.52 0.74 15.91
C THR A 45 -0.05 1.15 15.92
N LEU A 46 0.86 0.20 16.18
CA LEU A 46 2.31 0.41 16.16
C LEU A 46 2.79 0.96 14.81
N ALA A 47 2.33 0.38 13.70
CA ALA A 47 2.67 0.86 12.37
C ALA A 47 2.08 2.25 12.04
N SER A 48 0.99 2.66 12.68
CA SER A 48 0.50 4.04 12.56
C SER A 48 1.35 5.04 13.35
N LEU A 49 1.79 4.68 14.56
CA LEU A 49 2.69 5.51 15.36
C LEU A 49 4.05 5.66 14.68
N ASP A 50 4.60 4.56 14.17
CA ASP A 50 5.87 4.57 13.46
C ASP A 50 5.79 5.33 12.12
N LEU A 51 4.69 5.23 11.37
CA LEU A 51 4.49 6.06 10.18
C LEU A 51 4.45 7.56 10.53
N LYS A 52 3.82 7.94 11.64
CA LYS A 52 3.83 9.34 12.11
C LYS A 52 5.28 9.79 12.37
N ALA A 53 6.07 9.00 13.08
CA ALA A 53 7.49 9.28 13.32
C ALA A 53 8.29 9.37 12.01
N ARG A 54 8.09 8.43 11.07
CA ARG A 54 8.73 8.46 9.75
C ARG A 54 8.39 9.72 8.97
N CYS A 55 7.13 10.15 8.97
CA CYS A 55 6.70 11.37 8.30
C CYS A 55 7.31 12.61 8.95
N ALA A 56 7.39 12.65 10.28
CA ALA A 56 8.02 13.75 11.01
C ALA A 56 9.53 13.88 10.72
N ALA A 57 10.23 12.76 10.51
CA ALA A 57 11.64 12.76 10.12
C ALA A 57 11.91 13.36 8.73
N GLY A 58 10.89 13.53 7.87
CA GLY A 58 11.03 14.21 6.59
C GLY A 58 12.15 13.64 5.70
N LEU A 59 13.00 14.54 5.18
CA LEU A 59 14.17 14.21 4.35
C LEU A 59 15.39 13.79 5.18
N ASP A 60 15.45 14.15 6.46
CA ASP A 60 16.58 13.90 7.36
C ASP A 60 16.64 12.45 7.87
N HIS A 61 15.78 11.58 7.33
CA HIS A 61 15.71 10.18 7.70
C HIS A 61 16.97 9.40 7.34
N ASP A 62 17.74 9.05 8.37
CA ASP A 62 18.99 8.30 8.26
C ASP A 62 18.92 6.89 8.87
N THR A 63 20.09 6.23 8.95
CA THR A 63 20.23 4.89 9.53
C THR A 63 20.11 4.87 11.06
N GLY A 64 20.47 5.97 11.74
CA GLY A 64 20.34 6.12 13.19
C GLY A 64 18.87 6.20 13.61
N GLN A 65 18.10 7.06 12.94
CA GLN A 65 16.65 7.18 13.14
C GLN A 65 15.91 5.90 12.77
N TRP A 66 16.37 5.17 11.74
CA TRP A 66 15.85 3.84 11.44
C TRP A 66 16.05 2.87 12.61
N ALA A 67 17.25 2.82 13.16
CA ALA A 67 17.58 1.93 14.27
C ALA A 67 16.76 2.26 15.52
N GLU A 68 16.60 3.54 15.84
CA GLU A 68 15.81 3.99 16.99
C GLU A 68 14.33 3.62 16.85
N ARG A 69 13.71 3.94 15.69
CA ARG A 69 12.32 3.56 15.40
C ARG A 69 12.09 2.05 15.54
N LYS A 70 13.01 1.24 15.02
CA LYS A 70 12.94 -0.22 15.16
C LYS A 70 13.09 -0.66 16.62
N ARG A 71 13.97 -0.01 17.40
CA ARG A 71 14.19 -0.32 18.83
C ARG A 71 12.92 -0.05 19.65
N THR A 72 12.30 1.11 19.48
CA THR A 72 11.02 1.46 20.14
C THR A 72 9.95 0.41 19.85
N LEU A 73 9.77 0.05 18.56
CA LEU A 73 8.78 -0.97 18.16
C LEU A 73 9.08 -2.37 18.69
N THR A 74 10.36 -2.70 18.90
CA THR A 74 10.77 -4.04 19.34
C THR A 74 10.27 -4.34 20.75
N GLN A 75 10.23 -3.33 21.62
CA GLN A 75 9.74 -3.46 23.00
C GLN A 75 8.26 -3.87 23.04
N GLU A 76 7.45 -3.28 22.16
CA GLU A 76 6.00 -3.48 22.10
C GLU A 76 5.57 -4.63 21.15
N SER A 77 6.51 -5.29 20.49
CA SER A 77 6.21 -6.36 19.53
C SER A 77 7.24 -7.48 19.54
N SER A 78 8.14 -7.50 18.57
CA SER A 78 9.35 -8.34 18.51
C SER A 78 10.29 -7.72 17.48
N SER A 79 11.57 -8.06 17.51
CA SER A 79 12.56 -7.51 16.56
C SER A 79 12.18 -7.72 15.08
N ARG A 80 11.52 -8.85 14.75
CA ARG A 80 11.06 -9.13 13.38
C ARG A 80 9.81 -8.36 13.00
N TRP A 81 8.83 -8.25 13.90
CA TRP A 81 7.64 -7.43 13.68
C TRP A 81 8.02 -5.95 13.54
N ALA A 82 8.89 -5.45 14.42
CA ALA A 82 9.45 -4.12 14.34
C ALA A 82 10.14 -3.88 12.99
N GLY A 83 11.01 -4.80 12.56
CA GLY A 83 11.66 -4.71 11.25
C GLY A 83 10.66 -4.62 10.08
N ALA A 84 9.63 -5.46 10.08
CA ALA A 84 8.59 -5.45 9.06
C ALA A 84 7.78 -4.14 9.05
N ILE A 85 7.44 -3.62 10.24
CA ILE A 85 6.72 -2.35 10.39
C ILE A 85 7.59 -1.19 9.89
N THR A 86 8.82 -1.03 10.41
CA THR A 86 9.71 0.09 10.07
C THR A 86 9.97 0.16 8.57
N LYS A 87 10.15 -1.00 7.93
CA LYS A 87 10.31 -1.07 6.47
C LYS A 87 9.02 -0.71 5.75
N ALA A 88 7.87 -1.28 6.15
CA ALA A 88 6.60 -1.00 5.48
C ALA A 88 6.20 0.48 5.55
N THR A 89 6.41 1.15 6.67
CA THR A 89 6.10 2.58 6.84
C THR A 89 7.09 3.46 6.08
N HIS A 90 8.37 3.08 6.00
CA HIS A 90 9.35 3.75 5.15
C HIS A 90 9.00 3.59 3.66
N ASP A 91 8.62 2.39 3.23
CA ASP A 91 8.15 2.11 1.87
C ASP A 91 6.88 2.91 1.53
N GLN A 92 5.96 3.09 2.50
CA GLN A 92 4.78 3.95 2.36
C GLN A 92 5.15 5.42 2.18
N TRP A 93 6.10 5.94 2.96
CA TRP A 93 6.60 7.30 2.79
C TRP A 93 7.24 7.48 1.41
N ALA A 94 8.08 6.54 0.98
CA ALA A 94 8.73 6.57 -0.33
C ALA A 94 7.71 6.48 -1.50
N LEU A 95 6.68 5.65 -1.34
CA LEU A 95 5.57 5.58 -2.30
C LEU A 95 4.82 6.91 -2.38
N ALA A 96 4.56 7.55 -1.25
CA ALA A 96 3.90 8.86 -1.22
C ALA A 96 4.74 9.94 -1.92
N ARG A 97 6.08 9.92 -1.76
CA ARG A 97 6.99 10.81 -2.50
C ARG A 97 6.93 10.62 -4.01
N ARG A 98 6.85 9.37 -4.48
CA ARG A 98 6.69 9.07 -5.91
C ARG A 98 5.31 9.53 -6.42
N GLY A 99 4.26 9.28 -5.64
CA GLY A 99 2.91 9.76 -5.96
C GLY A 99 2.82 11.29 -6.01
N GLN A 100 3.50 12.00 -5.12
CA GLN A 100 3.59 13.45 -5.11
C GLN A 100 4.28 13.99 -6.38
N LEU A 101 5.36 13.35 -6.83
CA LEU A 101 6.01 13.73 -8.10
C LEU A 101 5.07 13.55 -9.30
N ALA A 102 4.40 12.41 -9.40
CA ALA A 102 3.42 12.17 -10.46
C ALA A 102 2.26 13.18 -10.41
N HIS A 103 1.82 13.58 -9.21
CA HIS A 103 0.80 14.61 -9.04
C HIS A 103 1.28 15.98 -9.53
N ILE A 104 2.50 16.39 -9.18
CA ILE A 104 3.12 17.64 -9.66
C ILE A 104 3.19 17.64 -11.19
N GLN A 105 3.69 16.56 -11.80
CA GLN A 105 3.76 16.45 -13.27
C GLN A 105 2.38 16.55 -13.92
N SER A 106 1.34 15.96 -13.31
CA SER A 106 -0.04 16.10 -13.77
C SER A 106 -0.56 17.53 -13.64
N LEU A 107 -0.25 18.24 -12.55
CA LEU A 107 -0.63 19.64 -12.37
C LEU A 107 0.06 20.53 -13.38
N GLU A 108 1.37 20.36 -13.60
CA GLU A 108 2.13 21.10 -14.61
C GLU A 108 1.58 20.91 -16.02
N ALA A 109 1.24 19.66 -16.39
CA ALA A 109 0.59 19.39 -17.67
C ALA A 109 -0.77 20.10 -17.80
N GLY A 110 -1.55 20.12 -16.71
CA GLY A 110 -2.82 20.85 -16.64
C GLY A 110 -2.65 22.36 -16.79
N VAL A 111 -1.73 22.96 -16.03
CA VAL A 111 -1.38 24.38 -16.10
C VAL A 111 -0.94 24.77 -17.51
N ARG A 112 0.04 24.04 -18.09
CA ARG A 112 0.51 24.28 -19.47
C ARG A 112 -0.63 24.24 -20.49
N THR A 113 -1.50 23.24 -20.38
CA THR A 113 -2.64 23.09 -21.30
C THR A 113 -3.63 24.25 -21.16
N LEU A 114 -3.97 24.65 -19.94
CA LEU A 114 -4.92 25.74 -19.72
C LEU A 114 -4.32 27.09 -20.15
N ALA A 115 -3.07 27.37 -19.78
CA ALA A 115 -2.37 28.59 -20.14
C ALA A 115 -2.29 28.77 -21.66
N HIS A 116 -1.90 27.71 -22.39
CA HIS A 116 -1.87 27.72 -23.85
C HIS A 116 -3.24 28.02 -24.46
N ARG A 117 -4.31 27.35 -24.00
CA ARG A 117 -5.65 27.58 -24.57
C ARG A 117 -6.23 28.94 -24.22
N LEU A 118 -5.82 29.53 -23.08
CA LEU A 118 -6.27 30.87 -22.67
C LEU A 118 -5.55 31.98 -23.43
N SER A 119 -4.34 31.75 -23.93
CA SER A 119 -3.59 32.71 -24.74
C SER A 119 -4.09 32.82 -26.19
N LEU A 120 -4.95 31.90 -26.63
CA LEU A 120 -5.53 31.91 -27.97
C LEU A 120 -6.88 32.66 -27.99
N PRO A 121 -7.20 33.39 -29.08
CA PRO A 121 -8.53 33.91 -29.33
C PRO A 121 -9.67 32.92 -29.06
N ILE A 122 -10.79 33.45 -28.55
CA ILE A 122 -12.01 32.67 -28.32
C ILE A 122 -12.50 32.13 -29.67
N GLY A 123 -12.77 30.83 -29.72
CA GLY A 123 -13.22 30.11 -30.92
C GLY A 123 -12.10 29.71 -31.88
N GLU A 124 -10.83 30.04 -31.58
CA GLU A 124 -9.72 29.64 -32.44
C GLU A 124 -9.62 28.11 -32.52
N LYS A 125 -9.55 27.59 -33.74
CA LYS A 125 -9.47 26.16 -34.00
C LYS A 125 -8.06 25.66 -33.70
N GLY A 126 -7.98 24.57 -32.96
CA GLY A 126 -6.71 23.88 -32.68
C GLY A 126 -6.16 23.16 -33.91
N GLY A 127 -4.85 22.88 -33.86
CA GLY A 127 -4.19 22.03 -34.84
C GLY A 127 -4.25 20.55 -34.46
N LYS A 128 -3.61 19.69 -35.28
CA LYS A 128 -3.55 18.24 -35.03
C LYS A 128 -2.85 17.85 -33.72
N ARG A 129 -1.95 18.70 -33.21
CA ARG A 129 -1.11 18.42 -32.03
C ARG A 129 -1.39 19.31 -30.83
N ALA A 130 -2.23 20.33 -30.97
CA ALA A 130 -2.50 21.30 -29.90
C ALA A 130 -3.97 21.74 -29.91
N PRO A 131 -4.61 21.78 -28.74
CA PRO A 131 -5.98 22.25 -28.62
C PRO A 131 -6.07 23.77 -28.89
N GLY A 132 -7.14 24.21 -29.55
CA GLY A 132 -7.38 25.63 -29.81
C GLY A 132 -7.96 26.37 -28.60
N GLY A 133 -8.36 27.61 -28.82
CA GLY A 133 -9.00 28.46 -27.82
C GLY A 133 -10.28 27.84 -27.23
N TYR A 134 -10.81 28.47 -26.19
CA TYR A 134 -12.10 28.09 -25.63
C TYR A 134 -13.26 28.56 -26.51
N ARG A 135 -14.41 27.88 -26.45
CA ARG A 135 -15.51 28.11 -27.39
C ARG A 135 -16.26 29.41 -27.12
N SER A 136 -16.28 29.85 -25.87
CA SER A 136 -17.03 31.03 -25.44
C SER A 136 -16.27 31.80 -24.36
N ARG A 137 -16.66 33.07 -24.18
CA ARG A 137 -16.13 33.93 -23.12
C ARG A 137 -16.44 33.38 -21.72
N GLN A 138 -17.61 32.75 -21.54
CA GLN A 138 -17.97 32.10 -20.28
C GLN A 138 -17.07 30.90 -19.97
N GLU A 139 -16.80 30.04 -20.95
CA GLU A 139 -15.88 28.91 -20.78
C GLU A 139 -14.46 29.43 -20.49
N TRP A 140 -14.00 30.43 -21.25
CA TRP A 140 -12.72 31.09 -21.03
C TRP A 140 -12.58 31.58 -19.58
N HIS A 141 -13.56 32.33 -19.06
CA HIS A 141 -13.55 32.84 -17.69
C HIS A 141 -13.51 31.73 -16.64
N ALA A 142 -14.30 30.67 -16.82
CA ALA A 142 -14.28 29.52 -15.92
C ALA A 142 -12.91 28.81 -15.93
N LYS A 143 -12.25 28.74 -17.09
CA LYS A 143 -10.94 28.10 -17.25
C LYS A 143 -9.80 28.98 -16.76
N ALA A 144 -9.91 30.30 -16.86
CA ALA A 144 -8.99 31.25 -16.25
C ALA A 144 -8.98 31.10 -14.71
N ARG A 145 -10.15 31.03 -14.07
CA ARG A 145 -10.22 30.73 -12.62
C ARG A 145 -9.65 29.36 -12.27
N ARG A 146 -9.90 28.35 -13.11
CA ARG A 146 -9.33 27.01 -12.92
C ARG A 146 -7.82 27.01 -13.05
N LEU A 147 -7.24 27.81 -13.95
CA LEU A 147 -5.79 27.93 -14.11
C LEU A 147 -5.17 28.41 -12.79
N HIS A 148 -5.67 29.51 -12.24
CA HIS A 148 -5.16 30.06 -10.98
C HIS A 148 -5.21 29.03 -9.83
N MET A 149 -6.35 28.33 -9.68
CA MET A 149 -6.48 27.25 -8.70
C MET A 149 -5.47 26.10 -8.93
N LEU A 150 -5.13 25.77 -10.18
CA LEU A 150 -4.12 24.74 -10.46
C LEU A 150 -2.69 25.25 -10.19
N GLU A 151 -2.41 26.52 -10.43
CA GLU A 151 -1.13 27.16 -10.10
C GLU A 151 -0.89 27.16 -8.59
N ASP A 152 -1.88 27.57 -7.79
CA ASP A 152 -1.80 27.53 -6.32
C ASP A 152 -1.53 26.12 -5.80
N ARG A 153 -2.26 25.13 -6.36
CA ARG A 153 -2.06 23.71 -6.00
C ARG A 153 -0.68 23.21 -6.40
N LEU A 154 -0.18 23.62 -7.56
CA LEU A 154 1.15 23.26 -8.02
C LEU A 154 2.23 23.85 -7.11
N GLN A 155 2.09 25.11 -6.73
CA GLN A 155 2.99 25.78 -5.79
C GLN A 155 3.00 25.07 -4.44
N ALA A 156 1.83 24.79 -3.85
CA ALA A 156 1.72 24.06 -2.59
C ALA A 156 2.34 22.65 -2.67
N ALA A 157 2.06 21.91 -3.75
CA ALA A 157 2.61 20.56 -3.94
C ALA A 157 4.14 20.56 -4.10
N ARG A 158 4.71 21.58 -4.76
CA ARG A 158 6.16 21.77 -4.88
C ARG A 158 6.78 22.13 -3.54
N ALA A 159 6.19 23.06 -2.80
CA ALA A 159 6.65 23.43 -1.46
C ALA A 159 6.65 22.22 -0.50
N ASP A 160 5.56 21.44 -0.48
CA ASP A 160 5.51 20.18 0.29
C ASP A 160 6.62 19.21 -0.17
N ARG A 161 6.90 19.15 -1.47
CA ARG A 161 7.91 18.25 -2.02
C ARG A 161 9.32 18.65 -1.60
N GLU A 162 9.63 19.94 -1.64
CA GLU A 162 10.91 20.49 -1.20
C GLU A 162 11.09 20.30 0.30
N ALA A 163 10.06 20.55 1.10
CA ALA A 163 10.08 20.35 2.55
C ALA A 163 10.02 18.88 3.01
N GLY A 164 9.94 17.91 2.08
CA GLY A 164 9.83 16.48 2.43
C GLY A 164 8.50 16.06 3.07
N VAL A 165 7.49 16.93 3.04
CA VAL A 165 6.19 16.70 3.65
C VAL A 165 5.36 15.76 2.77
N VAL A 166 4.89 14.66 3.37
CA VAL A 166 3.97 13.73 2.74
C VAL A 166 2.74 13.52 3.60
N ARG A 167 1.58 13.37 2.96
CA ARG A 167 0.30 13.09 3.63
C ARG A 167 -0.12 11.67 3.31
N VAL A 168 0.02 10.78 4.29
CA VAL A 168 -0.29 9.35 4.14
C VAL A 168 -1.43 8.95 5.06
N VAL A 169 -2.42 8.26 4.50
CA VAL A 169 -3.59 7.77 5.23
C VAL A 169 -3.57 6.25 5.25
N ARG A 170 -3.21 5.65 6.40
CA ARG A 170 -3.40 4.20 6.60
C ARG A 170 -4.88 3.87 6.66
N GLY A 171 -5.30 2.82 5.97
CA GLY A 171 -6.72 2.54 5.69
C GLY A 171 -7.23 3.18 4.40
N GLY A 172 -6.43 4.02 3.74
CA GLY A 172 -6.75 4.62 2.45
C GLY A 172 -7.55 5.92 2.54
N LYS A 173 -7.15 6.91 1.74
CA LYS A 173 -7.82 8.22 1.65
C LYS A 173 -9.29 8.12 1.24
N ARG A 174 -9.63 7.17 0.37
CA ARG A 174 -11.01 6.96 -0.08
C ARG A 174 -11.92 6.57 1.08
N LEU A 175 -11.47 5.64 1.93
CA LEU A 175 -12.27 5.20 3.07
C LEU A 175 -12.39 6.30 4.13
N LEU A 176 -11.31 7.06 4.39
CA LEU A 176 -11.37 8.24 5.26
C LEU A 176 -12.44 9.24 4.76
N ASN A 177 -12.39 9.61 3.47
CA ASN A 177 -13.34 10.55 2.90
C ASN A 177 -14.79 10.04 2.93
N ALA A 178 -15.00 8.72 2.74
CA ALA A 178 -16.32 8.11 2.81
C ALA A 178 -16.99 8.30 4.19
N ARG A 179 -16.22 8.53 5.26
CA ARG A 179 -16.76 8.80 6.61
C ARG A 179 -17.66 10.04 6.67
N HIS A 180 -17.40 11.03 5.81
CA HIS A 180 -18.19 12.26 5.75
C HIS A 180 -19.43 12.12 4.85
N TYR A 181 -19.53 11.03 4.07
CA TYR A 181 -20.56 10.80 3.07
C TYR A 181 -21.07 9.36 3.12
N LEU A 182 -21.35 8.86 4.32
CA LEU A 182 -21.69 7.45 4.57
C LEU A 182 -22.91 6.99 3.77
N GLN A 183 -23.97 7.81 3.71
CA GLN A 183 -25.17 7.51 2.93
C GLN A 183 -24.87 7.34 1.44
N ALA A 184 -24.10 8.26 0.85
CA ALA A 184 -23.69 8.19 -0.55
C ALA A 184 -22.75 7.00 -0.82
N ALA A 185 -21.97 6.58 0.19
CA ALA A 185 -21.12 5.40 0.12
C ALA A 185 -21.88 4.08 0.36
N GLY A 186 -23.16 4.13 0.74
CA GLY A 186 -23.96 2.94 1.09
C GLY A 186 -23.43 2.22 2.32
N LEU A 187 -22.92 2.95 3.32
CA LEU A 187 -22.34 2.39 4.54
C LEU A 187 -23.02 2.92 5.79
N THR A 188 -23.20 2.07 6.79
CA THR A 188 -23.40 2.52 8.17
C THR A 188 -22.06 2.94 8.79
N GLU A 189 -22.11 3.69 9.89
CA GLU A 189 -20.90 4.03 10.63
C GLU A 189 -20.16 2.78 11.13
N GLU A 190 -20.88 1.77 11.62
CA GLU A 190 -20.31 0.53 12.10
C GLU A 190 -19.60 -0.23 10.99
N GLN A 191 -20.24 -0.40 9.83
CA GLN A 191 -19.63 -1.03 8.66
C GLN A 191 -18.38 -0.28 8.19
N TRP A 192 -18.44 1.05 8.20
CA TRP A 192 -17.28 1.88 7.91
C TRP A 192 -16.15 1.65 8.92
N ARG A 193 -16.47 1.62 10.22
CA ARG A 193 -15.49 1.43 11.30
C ARG A 193 -14.82 0.07 11.23
N THR A 194 -15.59 -0.99 10.97
CA THR A 194 -15.04 -2.34 10.76
C THR A 194 -14.10 -2.38 9.55
N ARG A 195 -14.48 -1.78 8.42
CA ARG A 195 -13.60 -1.65 7.25
C ARG A 195 -12.35 -0.84 7.56
N TRP A 196 -12.51 0.27 8.27
CA TRP A 196 -11.42 1.18 8.63
C TRP A 196 -10.39 0.52 9.52
N GLN A 197 -10.83 -0.26 10.51
CA GLN A 197 -9.94 -1.06 11.35
C GLN A 197 -9.25 -2.16 10.51
N ALA A 198 -10.00 -2.94 9.73
CA ALA A 198 -9.46 -4.02 8.93
C ALA A 198 -8.40 -3.56 7.92
N ASP A 199 -8.63 -2.44 7.20
CA ASP A 199 -7.66 -1.89 6.24
C ASP A 199 -6.40 -1.32 6.93
N ARG A 200 -6.47 -1.07 8.24
CA ARG A 200 -5.34 -0.58 9.06
C ARG A 200 -4.63 -1.69 9.82
N ARG A 201 -5.16 -2.92 9.84
CA ARG A 201 -4.44 -4.06 10.42
C ARG A 201 -3.13 -4.30 9.72
N PHE A 202 -2.15 -4.72 10.51
CA PHE A 202 -0.83 -5.07 10.00
C PHE A 202 -0.52 -6.52 10.35
N LEU A 203 -0.54 -7.38 9.33
CA LEU A 203 -0.16 -8.79 9.44
C LEU A 203 0.65 -9.16 8.19
N GLN A 204 1.82 -8.56 8.05
CA GLN A 204 2.73 -8.87 6.96
C GLN A 204 4.16 -9.00 7.48
N ALA A 205 4.89 -9.96 6.92
CA ALA A 205 6.27 -10.21 7.27
C ALA A 205 7.08 -10.54 6.01
N ASP A 206 8.22 -9.88 5.86
CA ASP A 206 9.14 -10.16 4.78
C ASP A 206 9.86 -11.50 5.01
N GLY A 207 10.20 -12.17 3.91
CA GLY A 207 10.93 -13.44 3.94
C GLY A 207 12.44 -13.25 4.11
N GLU A 208 13.08 -14.28 4.66
CA GLU A 208 14.53 -14.34 4.87
C GLU A 208 15.05 -15.68 4.35
N SER A 209 15.94 -15.63 3.35
CA SER A 209 16.54 -16.84 2.77
C SER A 209 17.42 -17.54 3.79
N GLY A 210 17.39 -18.87 3.79
CA GLY A 210 18.10 -19.71 4.75
C GLY A 210 17.39 -19.88 6.10
N LYS A 211 16.28 -19.17 6.35
CA LYS A 211 15.44 -19.41 7.52
C LYS A 211 14.38 -20.47 7.23
N ARG A 212 13.93 -21.15 8.29
CA ARG A 212 12.96 -22.24 8.19
C ARG A 212 11.71 -21.75 7.46
N PHE A 213 11.37 -22.41 6.37
CA PHE A 213 10.25 -22.09 5.49
C PHE A 213 10.31 -20.69 4.86
N GLY A 214 11.48 -20.07 4.83
CA GLY A 214 11.72 -18.78 4.19
C GLY A 214 11.17 -17.56 4.95
N ASN A 215 10.59 -17.74 6.14
CA ASN A 215 10.02 -16.65 6.95
C ASN A 215 9.84 -17.09 8.41
N GLU A 216 10.46 -16.39 9.36
CA GLU A 216 10.40 -16.77 10.79
C GLU A 216 9.19 -16.19 11.54
N THR A 217 8.55 -15.18 10.97
CA THR A 217 7.45 -14.46 11.62
C THR A 217 6.12 -15.11 11.28
N ILE A 218 5.78 -15.17 10.00
CA ILE A 218 4.63 -15.90 9.48
C ILE A 218 5.19 -17.11 8.74
N ARG A 219 5.11 -18.29 9.37
CA ARG A 219 5.59 -19.55 8.79
C ARG A 219 4.42 -20.26 8.14
N VAL A 220 4.69 -20.84 6.98
CA VAL A 220 3.78 -21.75 6.30
C VAL A 220 4.54 -23.01 5.93
N THR A 221 4.11 -24.16 6.42
CA THR A 221 4.73 -25.44 6.08
C THR A 221 4.36 -25.86 4.65
N PRO A 222 5.09 -26.81 4.02
CA PRO A 222 4.70 -27.33 2.71
C PRO A 222 3.26 -27.88 2.65
N ASP A 223 2.78 -28.43 3.78
CA ASP A 223 1.42 -28.97 3.94
C ASP A 223 0.36 -27.89 4.25
N GLY A 224 0.77 -26.62 4.28
CA GLY A 224 -0.13 -25.47 4.42
C GLY A 224 -0.47 -25.10 5.86
N GLU A 225 0.18 -25.67 6.88
CA GLU A 225 0.01 -25.23 8.27
C GLU A 225 0.58 -23.82 8.43
N VAL A 226 -0.24 -22.90 8.93
CA VAL A 226 0.13 -21.49 9.12
C VAL A 226 0.37 -21.24 10.61
N SER A 227 1.53 -20.70 10.95
CA SER A 227 1.82 -20.25 12.31
C SER A 227 2.43 -18.85 12.35
N LEU A 228 2.05 -18.08 13.37
CA LEU A 228 2.51 -16.71 13.57
C LEU A 228 3.30 -16.62 14.87
N LYS A 229 4.43 -15.91 14.84
CA LYS A 229 5.10 -15.48 16.07
C LYS A 229 4.28 -14.36 16.72
N LEU A 230 3.85 -14.54 17.95
CA LEU A 230 3.06 -13.54 18.65
C LEU A 230 3.95 -12.36 19.11
N PRO A 231 3.46 -11.11 19.02
CA PRO A 231 4.11 -9.97 19.65
C PRO A 231 4.09 -10.11 21.18
N ALA A 232 5.06 -9.51 21.88
CA ALA A 232 5.27 -9.67 23.31
C ALA A 232 4.01 -9.52 24.17
N PRO A 233 3.13 -8.52 23.96
CA PRO A 233 1.90 -8.37 24.76
C PRO A 233 0.87 -9.51 24.57
N LEU A 234 0.96 -10.26 23.48
CA LEU A 234 0.00 -11.30 23.11
C LEU A 234 0.55 -12.71 23.26
N THR A 235 1.75 -12.90 23.82
CA THR A 235 2.38 -14.23 23.95
C THR A 235 1.56 -15.21 24.79
N HIS A 236 0.74 -14.72 25.72
CA HIS A 236 -0.18 -15.52 26.52
C HIS A 236 -1.26 -16.23 25.68
N LEU A 237 -1.47 -15.82 24.43
CA LEU A 237 -2.40 -16.48 23.50
C LEU A 237 -1.74 -17.65 22.74
N ALA A 238 -0.44 -17.91 22.93
CA ALA A 238 0.27 -18.96 22.21
C ALA A 238 -0.34 -20.35 22.45
N ASN A 239 -0.60 -21.08 21.37
CA ASN A 239 -1.05 -22.48 21.40
C ASN A 239 0.05 -23.45 20.92
N ALA A 240 1.26 -22.96 20.67
CA ALA A 240 2.40 -23.74 20.21
C ALA A 240 3.74 -23.22 20.77
N PRO A 241 4.80 -24.06 20.79
CA PRO A 241 6.11 -23.70 21.33
C PRO A 241 6.70 -22.42 20.73
N HIS A 242 7.63 -21.83 21.49
CA HIS A 242 8.31 -20.59 21.14
C HIS A 242 7.37 -19.40 20.93
N GLY A 243 6.25 -19.34 21.68
CA GLY A 243 5.29 -18.23 21.65
C GLY A 243 4.66 -18.04 20.28
N ARG A 244 4.28 -19.15 19.63
CA ARG A 244 3.61 -19.13 18.33
C ARG A 244 2.13 -19.45 18.49
N TYR A 245 1.34 -18.95 17.55
CA TYR A 245 -0.04 -19.33 17.34
C TYR A 245 -0.17 -20.06 16.00
N VAL A 246 -0.62 -21.30 16.03
CA VAL A 246 -0.93 -22.13 14.86
C VAL A 246 -2.42 -21.98 14.57
N LEU A 247 -2.77 -21.60 13.34
CA LEU A 247 -4.15 -21.50 12.90
C LEU A 247 -4.74 -22.89 12.67
N ALA A 248 -6.03 -23.10 12.95
CA ALA A 248 -6.72 -24.32 12.56
C ALA A 248 -6.83 -24.45 11.02
N ALA A 249 -6.91 -23.30 10.34
CA ALA A 249 -6.93 -23.22 8.90
C ALA A 249 -5.59 -23.64 8.27
N ARG A 250 -5.68 -24.41 7.18
CA ARG A 250 -4.55 -24.67 6.27
C ARG A 250 -4.73 -23.90 4.98
N VAL A 251 -3.62 -23.57 4.32
CA VAL A 251 -3.60 -22.89 3.02
C VAL A 251 -3.12 -23.84 1.92
N ALA A 252 -3.71 -23.76 0.74
CA ALA A 252 -3.27 -24.52 -0.43
C ALA A 252 -3.35 -23.64 -1.70
N PHE A 253 -2.22 -23.05 -2.07
CA PHE A 253 -2.16 -22.19 -3.25
C PHE A 253 -2.37 -23.00 -4.54
N ALA A 254 -3.54 -22.85 -5.16
CA ALA A 254 -3.84 -23.50 -6.43
C ALA A 254 -2.97 -22.95 -7.58
N HIS A 255 -2.79 -21.63 -7.64
CA HIS A 255 -1.93 -21.01 -8.64
C HIS A 255 -0.47 -21.01 -8.17
N ARG A 256 0.44 -21.60 -8.97
CA ARG A 256 1.88 -21.71 -8.69
C ARG A 256 2.21 -22.35 -7.32
N GLY A 257 1.34 -23.27 -6.87
CA GLY A 257 1.52 -23.99 -5.60
C GLY A 257 2.81 -24.80 -5.53
N GLU A 258 3.21 -25.42 -6.64
CA GLU A 258 4.47 -26.18 -6.72
C GLU A 258 5.69 -25.27 -6.55
N GLN A 259 5.75 -24.17 -7.31
CA GLN A 259 6.83 -23.19 -7.18
C GLN A 259 6.91 -22.61 -5.75
N TRP A 260 5.77 -22.38 -5.12
CA TRP A 260 5.73 -21.97 -3.72
C TRP A 260 6.27 -23.06 -2.78
N ARG A 261 5.84 -24.32 -2.94
CA ARG A 261 6.30 -25.47 -2.14
C ARG A 261 7.81 -25.70 -2.29
N ASP A 262 8.35 -25.60 -3.51
CA ASP A 262 9.79 -25.73 -3.77
C ASP A 262 10.58 -24.68 -2.99
N ARG A 263 10.08 -23.45 -2.97
CA ARG A 263 10.72 -22.35 -2.22
C ARG A 263 10.64 -22.55 -0.72
N VAL A 264 9.48 -22.95 -0.19
CA VAL A 264 9.30 -23.25 1.24
C VAL A 264 10.24 -24.37 1.68
N THR A 265 10.31 -25.45 0.89
CA THR A 265 11.17 -26.62 1.17
C THR A 265 12.64 -26.25 1.10
N ALA A 266 13.03 -25.41 0.13
CA ALA A 266 14.39 -24.91 0.00
C ALA A 266 14.72 -23.70 0.91
N ASN A 267 13.85 -23.35 1.86
CA ASN A 267 14.06 -22.22 2.80
C ASN A 267 14.37 -20.89 2.09
N ARG A 268 13.81 -20.66 0.90
CA ARG A 268 14.00 -19.42 0.13
C ARG A 268 13.06 -18.34 0.65
N ALA A 269 13.52 -17.09 0.68
CA ALA A 269 12.70 -15.97 1.14
C ALA A 269 11.32 -15.92 0.46
N ILE A 270 10.28 -15.88 1.29
CA ILE A 270 8.88 -15.63 0.91
C ILE A 270 8.29 -14.64 1.91
N ALA A 271 7.76 -13.53 1.40
CA ALA A 271 6.98 -12.60 2.20
C ALA A 271 5.53 -13.09 2.28
N TYR A 272 4.91 -12.98 3.45
CA TYR A 272 3.52 -13.34 3.68
C TYR A 272 2.72 -12.15 4.17
N ARG A 273 1.46 -12.07 3.76
CA ARG A 273 0.46 -11.12 4.27
C ARG A 273 -0.86 -11.82 4.55
N ILE A 274 -1.36 -11.69 5.76
CA ILE A 274 -2.71 -12.10 6.16
C ILE A 274 -3.59 -10.84 6.19
N HIS A 275 -4.80 -10.91 5.64
CA HIS A 275 -5.75 -9.80 5.72
C HIS A 275 -7.20 -10.28 5.73
N GLU A 276 -8.06 -9.49 6.37
CA GLU A 276 -9.50 -9.65 6.38
C GLU A 276 -10.12 -8.83 5.24
N ASP A 277 -10.92 -9.49 4.41
CA ASP A 277 -11.87 -8.86 3.51
C ASP A 277 -13.23 -8.80 4.21
N THR A 278 -13.48 -7.66 4.84
CA THR A 278 -14.71 -7.40 5.60
C THR A 278 -15.95 -7.32 4.72
N SER A 279 -15.80 -7.07 3.41
CA SER A 279 -16.94 -7.06 2.49
C SER A 279 -17.45 -8.48 2.20
N ARG A 280 -16.55 -9.47 2.24
CA ARG A 280 -16.87 -10.87 1.99
C ARG A 280 -16.92 -11.73 3.25
N GLY A 281 -16.50 -11.19 4.41
CA GLY A 281 -16.33 -11.93 5.65
C GLY A 281 -15.30 -13.06 5.51
N ARG A 282 -14.15 -12.77 4.88
CA ARG A 282 -13.14 -13.79 4.55
C ARG A 282 -11.74 -13.34 4.91
N TRP A 283 -10.92 -14.29 5.30
CA TRP A 283 -9.48 -14.08 5.49
C TRP A 283 -8.67 -14.70 4.36
N TYR A 284 -7.60 -14.02 3.97
CA TYR A 284 -6.71 -14.46 2.91
C TYR A 284 -5.26 -14.40 3.35
N LEU A 285 -4.49 -15.40 2.93
CA LEU A 285 -3.04 -15.39 2.98
C LEU A 285 -2.52 -15.12 1.56
N THR A 286 -1.63 -14.12 1.44
CA THR A 286 -0.89 -13.85 0.21
C THR A 286 0.58 -14.18 0.45
N ALA A 287 1.17 -14.98 -0.44
CA ALA A 287 2.61 -15.23 -0.49
C ALA A 287 3.21 -14.46 -1.67
N SER A 288 4.38 -13.85 -1.48
CA SER A 288 5.07 -13.12 -2.55
C SER A 288 6.58 -13.31 -2.49
N TRP A 289 7.20 -13.40 -3.67
CA TRP A 289 8.65 -13.54 -3.82
C TRP A 289 9.13 -12.89 -5.11
N THR A 290 10.42 -12.58 -5.17
CA THR A 290 11.08 -12.09 -6.38
C THR A 290 11.44 -13.24 -7.30
N ILE A 291 11.34 -13.00 -8.61
CA ILE A 291 11.91 -13.90 -9.62
C ILE A 291 13.36 -13.44 -9.79
N PRO A 292 14.37 -14.29 -9.54
CA PRO A 292 15.76 -13.96 -9.83
C PRO A 292 15.88 -13.52 -11.29
N ARG A 293 16.60 -12.44 -11.53
CA ARG A 293 16.97 -12.04 -12.90
C ARG A 293 18.07 -12.93 -13.43
#